data_AF-A0ABC8S9S9-F1
#
_entry.id   AF-A0ABC8S9S9-F1
#
_cell.length_a   1.000
_cell.length_b   1.000
_cell.length_c   1.000
_cell.angle_alpha   90.00
_cell.angle_beta   90.00
_cell.angle_gamma   90.00
#
_symmetry.space_group_name_H-M   'P 1'
#
loop_
_entity.id
_entity.type
_entity.pdbx_description
1 polymer ?
#
loop_
_entity_poly.entity_id
_entity_poly.type
_entity_poly.pdbx_seq_one_letter_code
_entity_poly.pdbx_strand_id
1 'polypeptide(L)'
;MLINMMGSLLPTYVPKLMVLLMHAIGKEALQSEGFAVLHIFIKQLAKERENENESACLQLAKIVEILEELVSENRLILKEHIREFPPLPSIPALTEVNKVIQEARGLMTLKDQLRDVVEGLNHENLNVRYTVACELSKLLKLRRDYVTAVVTGEGDLDMDVLSSLITYLRRGCAEESRTSVGQRLKLVCANCLGALGAVDPAKVKRVPSQRFKIACSDDDLICELIHKHLARAFRAAPDTIIQDSAALAIQELLKIAGCEASLDDNVAASTSQMLKDRKYLKASSSGAKSADDCSEMNGRGQRLCDRFSNYVKEIIAPCLTSRFQLPNVAEFASAGPIYRPSMSFRRWIFFWIKKLIVYATRSRASIFNACRGIVRHDMQTAMYLLPYLVLNAVCHGTDELSVDQVCYPFKCLRIQICQFVPRTSPGPT
;
A
#
# COMPACT_ATOMS: atom_id res chain seq x y z
N MET A 1 -4.87 28.02 7.92
CA MET A 1 -6.21 28.21 8.52
C MET A 1 -6.89 26.88 8.83
N LEU A 2 -7.20 26.01 7.85
CA LEU A 2 -7.92 24.75 8.10
C LEU A 2 -7.19 23.80 9.08
N ILE A 3 -5.87 23.61 8.90
CA ILE A 3 -5.02 22.78 9.79
C ILE A 3 -5.13 23.23 11.25
N ASN A 4 -5.10 24.54 11.49
CA ASN A 4 -5.19 25.13 12.83
C ASN A 4 -6.59 24.97 13.44
N MET A 5 -7.63 24.87 12.60
CA MET A 5 -9.02 24.72 13.03
C MET A 5 -9.42 23.26 13.29
N MET A 6 -8.73 22.29 12.69
CA MET A 6 -9.11 20.86 12.78
C MET A 6 -8.85 20.24 14.17
N GLY A 7 -8.00 20.84 15.01
CA GLY A 7 -7.79 20.41 16.39
C GLY A 7 -7.50 18.91 16.52
N SER A 8 -8.28 18.21 17.35
CA SER A 8 -8.15 16.76 17.61
C SER A 8 -8.51 15.87 16.41
N LEU A 9 -9.17 16.40 15.37
CA LEU A 9 -9.51 15.65 14.16
C LEU A 9 -8.35 15.57 13.17
N LEU A 10 -7.28 16.35 13.37
CA LEU A 10 -6.14 16.43 12.45
C LEU A 10 -5.51 15.05 12.13
N PRO A 11 -5.25 14.15 13.12
CA PRO A 11 -4.66 12.83 12.86
C PRO A 11 -5.44 12.00 11.84
N THR A 12 -6.77 12.08 11.88
CA THR A 12 -7.69 11.35 10.99
C THR A 12 -7.47 11.67 9.51
N TYR A 13 -7.07 12.90 9.21
CA TYR A 13 -6.91 13.38 7.83
C TYR A 13 -5.45 13.46 7.38
N VAL A 14 -4.50 12.99 8.21
CA VAL A 14 -3.07 12.98 7.88
C VAL A 14 -2.80 12.35 6.51
N PRO A 15 -3.32 11.16 6.15
CA PRO A 15 -3.03 10.56 4.85
C PRO A 15 -3.47 11.45 3.67
N LYS A 16 -4.62 12.12 3.78
CA LYS A 16 -5.17 12.97 2.71
C LYS A 16 -4.39 14.27 2.57
N LEU A 17 -4.05 14.90 3.69
CA LEU A 17 -3.24 16.12 3.71
C LEU A 17 -1.83 15.85 3.19
N MET A 18 -1.22 14.73 3.56
CA MET A 18 0.11 14.33 3.07
C MET A 18 0.15 14.18 1.55
N VAL A 19 -0.85 13.52 0.93
CA VAL A 19 -0.88 13.37 -0.54
C VAL A 19 -1.05 14.72 -1.23
N LEU A 20 -1.88 15.62 -0.70
CA LEU A 20 -2.03 16.98 -1.24
C LEU A 20 -0.73 17.78 -1.12
N LEU A 21 -0.04 17.67 0.01
CA LEU A 21 1.24 18.33 0.24
C LEU A 21 2.34 17.76 -0.68
N MET A 22 2.41 16.44 -0.83
CA MET A 22 3.34 15.81 -1.78
C MET A 22 3.10 16.30 -3.21
N HIS A 23 1.84 16.43 -3.63
CA HIS A 23 1.49 16.96 -4.95
C HIS A 23 1.84 18.43 -5.12
N ALA A 24 1.64 19.26 -4.08
CA ALA A 24 2.02 20.67 -4.10
C ALA A 24 3.55 20.85 -4.15
N ILE A 25 4.29 20.09 -3.33
CA ILE A 25 5.77 20.10 -3.29
C ILE A 25 6.36 19.61 -4.62
N GLY A 26 5.69 18.68 -5.31
CA GLY A 26 6.11 18.20 -6.63
C GLY A 26 5.90 19.20 -7.77
N LYS A 27 5.19 20.31 -7.55
CA LYS A 27 4.93 21.35 -8.56
C LYS A 27 5.75 22.59 -8.25
N GLU A 28 6.66 22.97 -9.16
CA GLU A 28 7.55 24.13 -9.00
C GLU A 28 6.80 25.41 -8.58
N ALA A 29 5.63 25.66 -9.15
CA ALA A 29 4.83 26.86 -8.87
C ALA A 29 4.19 26.91 -7.46
N LEU A 30 4.04 25.77 -6.77
CA LEU A 30 3.40 25.68 -5.45
C LEU A 30 4.35 25.16 -4.38
N GLN A 31 5.62 24.95 -4.72
CA GLN A 31 6.56 24.23 -3.89
C GLN A 31 6.92 25.03 -2.63
N SER A 32 7.08 26.34 -2.74
CA SER A 32 7.31 27.24 -1.61
C SER A 32 6.17 27.21 -0.59
N GLU A 33 4.93 27.36 -1.06
CA GLU A 33 3.74 27.30 -0.22
C GLU A 33 3.55 25.89 0.35
N GLY A 34 3.83 24.85 -0.44
CA GLY A 34 3.76 23.46 -0.02
C GLY A 34 4.66 23.18 1.18
N PHE A 35 5.92 23.63 1.14
CA PHE A 35 6.83 23.49 2.28
C PHE A 35 6.39 24.30 3.51
N ALA A 36 5.88 25.52 3.32
CA ALA A 36 5.38 26.32 4.44
C ALA A 36 4.17 25.65 5.13
N VAL A 37 3.24 25.09 4.36
CA VAL A 37 2.11 24.36 4.92
C VAL A 37 2.55 23.07 5.59
N LEU A 38 3.54 22.36 5.04
CA LEU A 38 4.12 21.17 5.67
C LEU A 38 4.74 21.49 7.04
N HIS A 39 5.48 22.59 7.14
CA HIS A 39 6.09 23.02 8.40
C HIS A 39 5.04 23.32 9.47
N ILE A 40 4.00 24.10 9.13
CA ILE A 40 2.87 24.38 10.03
C ILE A 40 2.15 23.09 10.44
N PHE A 41 1.98 22.17 9.50
CA PHE A 41 1.34 20.88 9.75
C PHE A 41 2.13 20.03 10.74
N ILE A 42 3.46 19.98 10.60
CA ILE A 42 4.35 19.25 11.52
C ILE A 42 4.27 19.84 12.92
N LYS A 43 4.40 21.16 13.07
CA LYS A 43 4.28 21.86 14.37
C LYS A 43 2.97 21.52 15.09
N GLN A 44 1.86 21.55 14.34
CA GLN A 44 0.54 21.24 14.89
C GLN A 44 0.41 19.78 15.34
N LEU A 45 1.09 18.84 14.69
CA LEU A 45 1.14 17.43 15.11
C LEU A 45 2.05 17.22 16.33
N ALA A 46 3.16 17.95 16.42
CA ALA A 46 4.08 17.92 17.55
C ALA A 46 3.53 18.60 18.83
N LYS A 47 2.33 19.22 18.76
CA LYS A 47 1.70 20.01 19.83
C LYS A 47 2.48 21.27 20.23
N GLU A 48 3.36 21.77 19.39
CA GLU A 48 4.05 23.03 19.64
C GLU A 48 3.29 24.19 18.99
N ARG A 49 2.90 25.17 19.81
CA ARG A 49 2.22 26.39 19.37
C ARG A 49 3.17 27.57 19.56
N GLU A 50 3.90 27.94 18.52
CA GLU A 50 4.32 29.34 18.35
C GLU A 50 4.21 29.78 16.89
N ASN A 51 3.65 30.98 16.72
CA ASN A 51 3.45 31.64 15.44
C ASN A 51 4.76 32.31 15.04
N GLU A 52 5.35 31.88 13.93
CA GLU A 52 6.27 32.75 13.20
C GLU A 52 5.86 32.82 11.74
N ASN A 53 5.49 34.04 11.34
CA ASN A 53 5.55 34.47 9.96
C ASN A 53 7.03 34.69 9.66
N GLU A 54 7.60 34.08 8.62
CA GLU A 54 8.46 34.84 7.70
C GLU A 54 8.88 34.10 6.41
N SER A 55 8.89 34.92 5.36
CA SER A 55 9.77 34.98 4.20
C SER A 55 10.13 33.71 3.41
N ALA A 56 9.85 33.77 2.11
CA ALA A 56 10.31 32.82 1.11
C ALA A 56 11.77 33.09 0.73
N CYS A 57 12.71 32.30 1.25
CA CYS A 57 14.05 32.19 0.65
C CYS A 57 14.65 30.78 0.82
N LEU A 58 15.23 30.29 -0.27
CA LEU A 58 15.91 29.00 -0.50
C LEU A 58 15.17 27.77 0.05
N GLN A 59 14.42 27.08 -0.82
CA GLN A 59 13.67 25.86 -0.47
C GLN A 59 14.50 24.81 0.29
N LEU A 60 15.80 24.71 0.01
CA LEU A 60 16.70 23.82 0.73
C LEU A 60 16.88 24.23 2.21
N ALA A 61 16.95 25.53 2.50
CA ALA A 61 17.07 26.04 3.87
C ALA A 61 15.82 25.68 4.69
N LYS A 62 14.61 25.87 4.12
CA LYS A 62 13.36 25.45 4.78
C LYS A 62 13.26 23.96 5.01
N ILE A 63 13.73 23.14 4.06
CA ILE A 63 13.76 21.68 4.23
C ILE A 63 14.71 21.29 5.37
N VAL A 64 15.89 21.93 5.43
CA VAL A 64 16.87 21.67 6.49
C VAL A 64 16.30 22.07 7.85
N GLU A 65 15.69 23.26 7.96
CA GLU A 65 15.02 23.73 9.18
C GLU A 65 13.94 22.75 9.67
N ILE A 66 13.04 22.32 8.79
CA ILE A 66 12.00 21.32 9.12
C ILE A 66 12.62 20.01 9.62
N LEU A 67 13.71 19.55 8.98
CA LEU A 67 14.37 18.30 9.37
C LEU A 67 15.14 18.45 10.69
N GLU A 68 15.79 19.58 10.92
CA GLU A 68 16.50 19.88 12.16
C GLU A 68 15.53 19.94 13.35
N GLU A 69 14.39 20.60 13.18
CA GLU A 69 13.30 20.68 14.17
C GLU A 69 12.77 19.28 14.51
N LEU A 70 12.35 18.52 13.48
CA LEU A 70 11.84 17.15 13.64
C LEU A 70 12.82 16.21 14.36
N VAL A 71 14.10 16.27 14.00
CA VAL A 71 15.13 15.35 14.51
C VAL A 71 15.65 15.77 15.88
N SER A 72 15.73 17.08 16.14
CA SER A 72 16.31 17.62 17.39
C SER A 72 15.32 17.68 18.54
N GLU A 73 14.06 18.03 18.27
CA GLU A 73 13.02 18.17 19.31
C GLU A 73 12.47 16.81 19.75
N ASN A 74 12.31 15.88 18.80
CA ASN A 74 11.67 14.59 19.04
C ASN A 74 12.65 13.43 19.24
N ARG A 75 13.81 13.67 19.88
CA ARG A 75 14.89 12.67 20.03
C ARG A 75 14.46 11.34 20.66
N LEU A 76 13.49 11.36 21.58
CA LEU A 76 12.97 10.12 22.20
C LEU A 76 12.18 9.28 21.19
N ILE A 77 11.23 9.90 20.49
CA ILE A 77 10.40 9.26 19.46
C ILE A 77 11.29 8.77 18.31
N LEU A 78 12.29 9.57 17.94
CA LEU A 78 13.28 9.22 16.92
C LEU A 78 14.04 7.96 17.31
N LYS A 79 14.50 7.81 18.56
CA LYS A 79 15.20 6.60 19.01
C LYS A 79 14.32 5.36 18.96
N GLU A 80 13.04 5.48 19.30
CA GLU A 80 12.08 4.37 19.23
C GLU A 80 11.84 3.91 17.78
N HIS A 81 11.73 4.85 16.84
CA HIS A 81 11.35 4.59 15.45
C HIS A 81 12.52 4.71 14.45
N ILE A 82 13.77 4.74 14.91
CA ILE A 82 14.95 5.05 14.08
C ILE A 82 15.13 4.07 12.91
N ARG A 83 14.66 2.83 13.07
CA ARG A 83 14.73 1.77 12.04
C ARG A 83 13.81 2.06 10.85
N GLU A 84 12.70 2.75 11.07
CA GLU A 84 11.77 3.14 10.02
C GLU A 84 12.23 4.42 9.30
N PHE A 85 13.14 5.18 9.92
CA PHE A 85 13.63 6.43 9.36
C PHE A 85 14.61 6.17 8.21
N PRO A 86 14.28 6.55 6.96
CA PRO A 86 15.14 6.29 5.81
C PRO A 86 16.44 7.09 5.90
N PRO A 87 17.55 6.58 5.32
CA PRO A 87 18.79 7.35 5.26
C PRO A 87 18.59 8.60 4.40
N LEU A 88 19.10 9.74 4.88
CA LEU A 88 19.10 10.99 4.14
C LEU A 88 20.33 11.06 3.22
N PRO A 89 20.24 11.82 2.10
CA PRO A 89 21.37 12.00 1.21
C PRO A 89 22.52 12.78 1.90
N SER A 90 23.75 12.42 1.57
CA SER A 90 24.97 13.08 2.04
C SER A 90 25.20 14.41 1.31
N ILE A 91 24.49 15.46 1.70
CA ILE A 91 24.60 16.83 1.18
C ILE A 91 25.16 17.72 2.29
N PRO A 92 26.05 18.70 2.00
CA PRO A 92 26.64 19.56 3.04
C PRO A 92 25.61 20.22 3.97
N ALA A 93 24.46 20.63 3.43
CA ALA A 93 23.38 21.25 4.19
C ALA A 93 22.71 20.32 5.23
N LEU A 94 22.81 18.98 5.07
CA LEU A 94 22.20 18.00 5.97
C LEU A 94 23.23 17.34 6.89
N THR A 95 24.42 17.90 7.04
CA THR A 95 25.50 17.26 7.79
C THR A 95 25.14 17.11 9.27
N GLU A 96 24.59 18.15 9.90
CA GLU A 96 24.22 18.09 11.32
C GLU A 96 23.03 17.15 11.56
N VAL A 97 22.00 17.20 10.71
CA VAL A 97 20.86 16.26 10.76
C VAL A 97 21.33 14.82 10.62
N ASN A 98 22.21 14.54 9.64
CA ASN A 98 22.77 13.20 9.45
C ASN A 98 23.57 12.72 10.66
N LYS A 99 24.27 13.63 11.35
CA LYS A 99 25.01 13.31 12.57
C LYS A 99 24.05 12.91 13.70
N VAL A 100 22.98 13.65 13.94
CA VAL A 100 21.98 13.29 14.97
C VAL A 100 21.31 11.96 14.66
N ILE A 101 21.00 11.68 13.39
CA ILE A 101 20.46 10.38 12.97
C ILE A 101 21.47 9.26 13.22
N GLN A 102 22.75 9.47 12.93
CA GLN A 102 23.80 8.49 13.19
C GLN A 102 24.02 8.26 14.70
N GLU A 103 23.96 9.31 15.52
CA GLU A 103 24.01 9.20 16.98
C GLU A 103 22.83 8.39 17.53
N ALA A 104 21.62 8.61 16.99
CA ALA A 104 20.42 7.84 17.37
C ALA A 104 20.53 6.37 16.94
N ARG A 105 21.17 6.09 15.81
CA ARG A 105 21.45 4.74 15.31
C ARG A 105 22.54 4.01 16.10
N GLY A 106 23.48 4.76 16.70
CA GLY A 106 24.58 4.21 17.47
C GLY A 106 25.60 3.43 16.63
N LEU A 107 26.37 2.58 17.30
CA LEU A 107 27.34 1.70 16.64
C LEU A 107 26.61 0.58 15.88
N MET A 108 26.57 0.68 14.56
CA MET A 108 25.96 -0.33 13.69
C MET A 108 27.00 -1.26 13.09
N THR A 109 26.76 -2.57 13.19
CA THR A 109 27.51 -3.56 12.41
C THR A 109 27.05 -3.54 10.94
N LEU A 110 27.85 -4.09 10.02
CA LEU A 110 27.42 -4.22 8.61
C LEU A 110 26.10 -4.99 8.50
N LYS A 111 25.92 -6.02 9.33
CA LYS A 111 24.70 -6.82 9.38
C LYS A 111 23.47 -5.98 9.73
N ASP A 112 23.60 -5.08 10.70
CA ASP A 112 22.51 -4.21 11.10
C ASP A 112 22.19 -3.20 9.99
N GLN A 113 23.22 -2.64 9.34
CA GLN A 113 23.04 -1.77 8.17
C GLN A 113 22.33 -2.49 7.01
N LEU A 114 22.70 -3.74 6.73
CA LEU A 114 22.04 -4.54 5.70
C LEU A 114 20.59 -4.87 6.08
N ARG A 115 20.30 -5.09 7.36
CA ARG A 115 18.94 -5.31 7.86
C ARG A 115 18.06 -4.07 7.68
N ASP A 116 18.59 -2.90 8.02
CA ASP A 116 17.89 -1.62 7.82
C ASP A 116 17.65 -1.35 6.33
N VAL A 117 18.61 -1.70 5.47
CA VAL A 117 18.44 -1.63 4.01
C VAL A 117 17.35 -2.59 3.52
N VAL A 118 17.34 -3.83 4.02
CA VAL A 118 16.32 -4.83 3.67
C VAL A 118 14.92 -4.31 4.02
N GLU A 119 14.75 -3.74 5.21
CA GLU A 119 13.47 -3.14 5.62
C GLU A 119 13.11 -1.93 4.73
N GLY A 120 14.06 -1.04 4.47
CA GLY A 120 13.86 0.12 3.60
C GLY A 120 13.54 -0.24 2.14
N LEU A 121 14.09 -1.33 1.62
CA LEU A 121 13.76 -1.85 0.28
C LEU A 121 12.36 -2.50 0.22
N ASN A 122 11.83 -2.95 1.36
CA ASN A 122 10.46 -3.45 1.48
C ASN A 122 9.42 -2.33 1.64
N HIS A 123 9.85 -1.06 1.81
CA HIS A 123 8.95 0.05 2.03
C HIS A 123 7.96 0.29 0.87
N GLU A 124 6.73 0.69 1.19
CA GLU A 124 5.66 0.83 0.20
C GLU A 124 5.92 1.95 -0.84
N ASN A 125 6.42 3.09 -0.36
CA ASN A 125 6.73 4.23 -1.20
C ASN A 125 7.97 3.98 -2.10
N LEU A 126 7.80 4.19 -3.42
CA LEU A 126 8.85 4.01 -4.42
C LEU A 126 10.07 4.91 -4.21
N ASN A 127 9.87 6.14 -3.73
CA ASN A 127 10.97 7.08 -3.50
C ASN A 127 11.87 6.62 -2.36
N VAL A 128 11.27 6.08 -1.29
CA VAL A 128 12.02 5.52 -0.14
C VAL A 128 12.86 4.34 -0.60
N ARG A 129 12.26 3.39 -1.33
CA ARG A 129 12.98 2.25 -1.92
C ARG A 129 14.13 2.69 -2.81
N TYR A 130 13.92 3.72 -3.63
CA TYR A 130 14.95 4.28 -4.51
C TYR A 130 16.11 4.89 -3.73
N THR A 131 15.84 5.70 -2.71
CA THR A 131 16.89 6.29 -1.85
C THR A 131 17.68 5.21 -1.14
N VAL A 132 17.00 4.23 -0.53
CA VAL A 132 17.65 3.11 0.16
C VAL A 132 18.51 2.29 -0.80
N ALA A 133 18.03 2.02 -2.02
CA ALA A 133 18.81 1.33 -3.04
C ALA A 133 20.07 2.11 -3.46
N CYS A 134 19.98 3.44 -3.53
CA CYS A 134 21.13 4.31 -3.81
C CYS A 134 22.17 4.23 -2.69
N GLU A 135 21.74 4.28 -1.43
CA GLU A 135 22.64 4.16 -0.28
C GLU A 135 23.27 2.77 -0.19
N LEU A 136 22.50 1.71 -0.47
CA LEU A 136 23.04 0.36 -0.59
C LEU A 136 24.12 0.30 -1.67
N SER A 137 23.91 0.93 -2.84
CA SER A 137 24.92 0.94 -3.90
C SER A 137 26.24 1.57 -3.44
N LYS A 138 26.18 2.63 -2.64
CA LYS A 138 27.38 3.26 -2.04
C LYS A 138 28.03 2.34 -1.02
N LEU A 139 27.23 1.72 -0.15
CA LEU A 139 27.69 0.80 0.89
C LEU A 139 28.40 -0.42 0.30
N LEU A 140 27.83 -1.03 -0.75
CA LEU A 140 28.44 -2.18 -1.45
C LEU A 140 29.78 -1.81 -2.11
N LYS A 141 29.90 -0.58 -2.64
CA LYS A 141 31.17 -0.09 -3.20
C LYS A 141 32.22 0.16 -2.11
N LEU A 142 31.81 0.72 -0.97
CA LEU A 142 32.70 1.07 0.13
C LEU A 142 33.21 -0.16 0.91
N ARG A 143 32.37 -1.19 1.07
CA ARG A 143 32.64 -2.38 1.89
C ARG A 143 32.78 -3.66 1.06
N ARG A 144 33.30 -3.56 -0.17
CA ARG A 144 33.32 -4.65 -1.15
C ARG A 144 34.01 -5.93 -0.64
N ASP A 145 35.16 -5.78 0.01
CA ASP A 145 35.94 -6.93 0.48
C ASP A 145 35.19 -7.72 1.55
N TYR A 146 34.55 -7.01 2.48
CA TYR A 146 33.78 -7.61 3.56
C TYR A 146 32.49 -8.26 3.06
N VAL A 147 31.79 -7.63 2.10
CA VAL A 147 30.61 -8.24 1.46
C VAL A 147 30.99 -9.50 0.71
N THR A 148 32.12 -9.49 -0.01
CA THR A 148 32.61 -10.68 -0.73
C THR A 148 32.92 -11.81 0.24
N ALA A 149 33.53 -11.50 1.40
CA ALA A 149 33.77 -12.48 2.46
C ALA A 149 32.47 -13.06 3.05
N VAL A 150 31.42 -12.25 3.21
CA VAL A 150 30.10 -12.72 3.67
C VAL A 150 29.44 -13.63 2.63
N VAL A 151 29.57 -13.30 1.34
CA VAL A 151 29.01 -14.12 0.24
C VAL A 151 29.74 -15.47 0.10
N THR A 152 31.05 -15.49 0.29
CA THR A 152 31.85 -16.73 0.19
C THR A 152 31.90 -17.54 1.46
N GLY A 153 31.70 -16.91 2.63
CA GLY A 153 31.76 -17.54 3.95
C GLY A 153 30.68 -18.60 4.21
N GLU A 154 30.86 -19.34 5.31
CA GLU A 154 30.03 -20.49 5.72
C GLU A 154 29.12 -20.16 6.93
N GLY A 155 28.88 -18.88 7.23
CA GLY A 155 28.09 -18.46 8.39
C GLY A 155 26.58 -18.40 8.15
N ASP A 156 25.79 -19.24 8.86
CA ASP A 156 24.33 -19.36 8.69
C ASP A 156 23.53 -18.07 9.01
N LEU A 157 23.97 -17.29 10.01
CA LEU A 157 23.19 -16.15 10.51
C LEU A 157 23.17 -14.94 9.57
N ASP A 158 24.13 -14.82 8.65
CA ASP A 158 24.22 -13.71 7.70
C ASP A 158 23.52 -14.02 6.37
N MET A 159 23.32 -15.32 6.10
CA MET A 159 22.65 -15.79 4.89
C MET A 159 21.16 -15.44 4.86
N ASP A 160 20.50 -15.27 6.01
CA ASP A 160 19.10 -14.85 6.07
C ASP A 160 18.90 -13.41 5.58
N VAL A 161 19.77 -12.51 6.03
CA VAL A 161 19.77 -11.10 5.61
C VAL A 161 20.14 -11.01 4.13
N LEU A 162 21.14 -11.78 3.67
CA LEU A 162 21.52 -11.82 2.26
C LEU A 162 20.40 -12.37 1.37
N SER A 163 19.73 -13.45 1.78
CA SER A 163 18.60 -14.04 1.05
C SER A 163 17.43 -13.06 0.93
N SER A 164 17.17 -12.32 2.01
CA SER A 164 16.16 -11.26 2.03
C SER A 164 16.54 -10.11 1.10
N LEU A 165 17.81 -9.66 1.15
CA LEU A 165 18.35 -8.62 0.29
C LEU A 165 18.22 -8.99 -1.20
N ILE A 166 18.63 -10.20 -1.59
CA ILE A 166 18.48 -10.69 -2.96
C ILE A 166 17.01 -10.71 -3.37
N THR A 167 16.11 -11.13 -2.48
CA THR A 167 14.67 -11.16 -2.75
C THR A 167 14.12 -9.76 -3.02
N TYR A 168 14.45 -8.78 -2.19
CA TYR A 168 13.96 -7.40 -2.36
C TYR A 168 14.60 -6.67 -3.53
N LEU A 169 15.88 -6.93 -3.82
CA LEU A 169 16.52 -6.42 -5.03
C LEU A 169 15.88 -6.98 -6.29
N ARG A 170 15.57 -8.28 -6.32
CA ARG A 170 14.82 -8.90 -7.43
C ARG A 170 13.42 -8.31 -7.57
N ARG A 171 12.72 -8.05 -6.47
CA ARG A 171 11.44 -7.32 -6.47
C ARG A 171 11.58 -5.92 -7.07
N GLY A 172 12.65 -5.20 -6.73
CA GLY A 172 12.97 -3.89 -7.31
C GLY A 172 13.26 -3.93 -8.81
N CYS A 173 13.97 -4.96 -9.29
CA CYS A 173 14.19 -5.17 -10.73
C CYS A 173 12.90 -5.51 -11.50
N ALA A 174 11.96 -6.21 -10.85
CA ALA A 174 10.66 -6.55 -11.40
C ALA A 174 9.60 -5.45 -11.21
N GLU A 175 9.98 -4.26 -10.73
CA GLU A 175 9.05 -3.14 -10.55
C GLU A 175 8.37 -2.78 -11.89
N GLU A 176 7.07 -2.53 -11.87
CA GLU A 176 6.28 -2.28 -13.10
C GLU A 176 5.81 -0.82 -13.24
N SER A 177 6.13 0.03 -12.26
CA SER A 177 5.79 1.45 -12.29
C SER A 177 6.33 2.18 -13.53
N ARG A 178 5.50 3.05 -14.11
CA ARG A 178 5.87 3.93 -15.24
C ARG A 178 6.56 5.22 -14.81
N THR A 179 6.67 5.45 -13.52
CA THR A 179 7.34 6.64 -12.98
C THR A 179 8.83 6.61 -13.35
N SER A 180 9.41 7.80 -13.56
CA SER A 180 10.86 7.95 -13.77
C SER A 180 11.65 7.34 -12.61
N VAL A 181 11.17 7.52 -11.37
CA VAL A 181 11.72 6.93 -10.16
C VAL A 181 11.68 5.40 -10.21
N GLY A 182 10.55 4.80 -10.63
CA GLY A 182 10.44 3.35 -10.78
C GLY A 182 11.42 2.77 -11.80
N GLN A 183 11.67 3.45 -12.92
CA GLN A 183 12.67 3.02 -13.89
C GLN A 183 14.10 3.13 -13.36
N ARG A 184 14.41 4.23 -12.64
CA ARG A 184 15.69 4.41 -11.97
C ARG A 184 15.92 3.36 -10.87
N LEU A 185 14.89 3.02 -10.10
CA LEU A 185 14.93 1.97 -9.08
C LEU A 185 15.34 0.63 -9.69
N LYS A 186 14.75 0.23 -10.82
CA LYS A 186 15.13 -1.03 -11.51
C LYS A 186 16.62 -1.09 -11.82
N LEU A 187 17.16 0.00 -12.38
CA LEU A 187 18.58 0.09 -12.74
C LEU A 187 19.48 0.03 -11.51
N VAL A 188 19.16 0.76 -10.45
CA VAL A 188 19.95 0.75 -9.21
C VAL A 188 19.90 -0.62 -8.56
N CYS A 189 18.73 -1.27 -8.48
CA CYS A 189 18.62 -2.63 -7.95
C CYS A 189 19.44 -3.64 -8.78
N ALA A 190 19.42 -3.53 -10.11
CA ALA A 190 20.23 -4.38 -10.98
C ALA A 190 21.73 -4.15 -10.76
N ASN A 191 22.15 -2.89 -10.59
CA ASN A 191 23.54 -2.56 -10.26
C ASN A 191 23.95 -3.11 -8.89
N CYS A 192 23.07 -3.07 -7.89
CA CYS A 192 23.33 -3.65 -6.57
C CYS A 192 23.46 -5.18 -6.64
N LEU A 193 22.61 -5.86 -7.43
CA LEU A 193 22.76 -7.30 -7.69
C LEU A 193 24.09 -7.62 -8.39
N GLY A 194 24.49 -6.81 -9.38
CA GLY A 194 25.79 -6.94 -10.03
C GLY A 194 26.97 -6.70 -9.08
N ALA A 195 26.83 -5.77 -8.13
CA ALA A 195 27.85 -5.47 -7.13
C ALA A 195 27.97 -6.56 -6.05
N LEU A 196 26.87 -7.23 -5.68
CA LEU A 196 26.90 -8.41 -4.81
C LEU A 196 27.67 -9.57 -5.43
N GLY A 197 27.64 -9.70 -6.76
CA GLY A 197 28.34 -10.74 -7.50
C GLY A 197 27.65 -12.10 -7.43
N ALA A 198 28.40 -13.14 -7.77
CA ALA A 198 27.88 -14.51 -7.80
C ALA A 198 27.72 -15.05 -6.37
N VAL A 199 26.46 -15.24 -5.96
CA VAL A 199 26.09 -15.90 -4.71
C VAL A 199 25.73 -17.35 -5.01
N ASP A 200 26.29 -18.29 -4.24
CA ASP A 200 25.96 -19.71 -4.36
C ASP A 200 24.46 -19.95 -4.09
N PRO A 201 23.69 -20.44 -5.08
CA PRO A 201 22.26 -20.71 -4.91
C PRO A 201 21.96 -21.72 -3.80
N ALA A 202 22.88 -22.63 -3.47
CA ALA A 202 22.69 -23.60 -2.39
C ALA A 202 22.63 -22.93 -1.01
N LYS A 203 23.26 -21.77 -0.85
CA LYS A 203 23.30 -21.02 0.41
C LYS A 203 22.10 -20.07 0.56
N VAL A 204 21.47 -19.66 -0.54
CA VAL A 204 20.33 -18.74 -0.51
C VAL A 204 19.08 -19.49 -0.06
N LYS A 205 18.55 -19.14 1.12
CA LYS A 205 17.26 -19.68 1.56
C LYS A 205 16.18 -19.22 0.59
N ARG A 206 15.55 -20.20 -0.06
CA ARG A 206 14.40 -19.91 -0.91
C ARG A 206 13.29 -19.39 -0.01
N VAL A 207 12.83 -18.16 -0.25
CA VAL A 207 11.59 -17.68 0.36
C VAL A 207 10.52 -18.70 -0.03
N PRO A 208 9.86 -19.35 0.94
CA PRO A 208 8.88 -20.38 0.64
C PRO A 208 7.84 -19.74 -0.26
N SER A 209 7.68 -20.30 -1.46
CA SER A 209 6.59 -19.90 -2.35
C SER A 209 5.30 -20.36 -1.67
N GLN A 210 4.71 -19.51 -0.83
CA GLN A 210 3.47 -19.84 -0.17
C GLN A 210 2.46 -20.10 -1.27
N ARG A 211 1.98 -21.35 -1.34
CA ARG A 211 0.95 -21.72 -2.31
C ARG A 211 -0.21 -20.76 -2.11
N PHE A 212 -0.58 -20.07 -3.17
CA PHE A 212 -1.66 -19.11 -3.15
C PHE A 212 -2.94 -19.83 -2.73
N LYS A 213 -3.46 -19.52 -1.54
CA LYS A 213 -4.67 -20.15 -1.00
C LYS A 213 -5.90 -19.48 -1.60
N ILE A 214 -6.37 -19.99 -2.74
CA ILE A 214 -7.57 -19.43 -3.41
C ILE A 214 -8.85 -19.77 -2.62
N ALA A 215 -8.88 -20.95 -1.97
CA ALA A 215 -9.98 -21.34 -1.10
C ALA A 215 -9.90 -20.57 0.23
N CYS A 216 -10.81 -19.62 0.40
CA CYS A 216 -10.99 -18.81 1.60
C CYS A 216 -12.46 -18.39 1.72
N SER A 217 -12.88 -17.95 2.90
CA SER A 217 -14.20 -17.32 3.08
C SER A 217 -14.22 -15.91 2.48
N ASP A 218 -15.40 -15.35 2.27
CA ASP A 218 -15.54 -13.99 1.77
C ASP A 218 -14.99 -12.96 2.78
N ASP A 219 -15.16 -13.22 4.09
CA ASP A 219 -14.62 -12.40 5.18
C ASP A 219 -13.08 -12.46 5.23
N ASP A 220 -12.48 -13.63 5.01
CA ASP A 220 -11.03 -13.77 4.91
C ASP A 220 -10.47 -13.00 3.73
N LEU A 221 -11.15 -13.06 2.58
CA LEU A 221 -10.75 -12.30 1.40
C LEU A 221 -10.82 -10.79 1.66
N ILE A 222 -11.89 -10.31 2.29
CA ILE A 222 -12.05 -8.90 2.66
C ILE A 222 -10.94 -8.46 3.62
N CYS A 223 -10.69 -9.24 4.69
CA CYS A 223 -9.63 -8.94 5.64
C CYS A 223 -8.26 -8.86 4.97
N GLU A 224 -7.91 -9.85 4.14
CA GLU A 224 -6.63 -9.91 3.44
C GLU A 224 -6.49 -8.75 2.45
N LEU A 225 -7.54 -8.41 1.70
CA LEU A 225 -7.55 -7.26 0.79
C LEU A 225 -7.31 -5.94 1.54
N ILE A 226 -8.04 -5.68 2.61
CA ILE A 226 -7.89 -4.44 3.39
C ILE A 226 -6.51 -4.39 4.03
N HIS A 227 -6.12 -5.46 4.74
CA HIS A 227 -4.92 -5.49 5.57
C HIS A 227 -3.62 -5.50 4.74
N LYS A 228 -3.52 -6.33 3.69
CA LYS A 228 -2.26 -6.54 2.95
C LYS A 228 -2.17 -5.75 1.64
N HIS A 229 -3.28 -5.26 1.11
CA HIS A 229 -3.29 -4.64 -0.22
C HIS A 229 -3.78 -3.19 -0.20
N LEU A 230 -4.98 -2.92 0.33
CA LEU A 230 -5.60 -1.60 0.22
C LEU A 230 -5.04 -0.60 1.23
N ALA A 231 -4.80 -0.98 2.48
CA ALA A 231 -4.21 -0.08 3.48
C ALA A 231 -2.85 0.47 3.02
N ARG A 232 -2.01 -0.40 2.45
CA ARG A 232 -0.72 -0.02 1.86
C ARG A 232 -0.90 0.92 0.66
N ALA A 233 -1.84 0.61 -0.24
CA ALA A 233 -2.09 1.40 -1.44
C ALA A 233 -2.65 2.79 -1.11
N PHE A 234 -3.50 2.89 -0.08
CA PHE A 234 -4.04 4.14 0.42
C PHE A 234 -2.97 5.02 1.07
N ARG A 235 -2.10 4.44 1.92
CA ARG A 235 -1.03 5.18 2.60
C ARG A 235 0.07 5.62 1.64
N ALA A 236 0.46 4.77 0.69
CA ALA A 236 1.56 5.03 -0.22
C ALA A 236 1.12 5.69 -1.54
N ALA A 237 -0.14 6.12 -1.64
CA ALA A 237 -0.68 6.73 -2.86
C ALA A 237 0.12 7.99 -3.24
N PRO A 238 0.62 8.10 -4.48
CA PRO A 238 1.34 9.30 -4.94
C PRO A 238 0.39 10.44 -5.34
N ASP A 239 -0.89 10.14 -5.58
CA ASP A 239 -1.89 11.10 -6.02
C ASP A 239 -3.23 10.84 -5.32
N THR A 240 -4.10 11.86 -5.36
CA THR A 240 -5.41 11.80 -4.70
C THR A 240 -6.37 10.83 -5.39
N ILE A 241 -6.21 10.57 -6.69
CA ILE A 241 -7.09 9.68 -7.46
C ILE A 241 -6.91 8.23 -7.00
N ILE A 242 -5.65 7.80 -6.84
CA ILE A 242 -5.26 6.48 -6.34
C ILE A 242 -5.70 6.34 -4.89
N GLN A 243 -5.48 7.37 -4.08
CA GLN A 243 -5.90 7.38 -2.68
C GLN A 243 -7.41 7.25 -2.55
N ASP A 244 -8.20 8.03 -3.31
CA ASP A 244 -9.66 7.98 -3.28
C ASP A 244 -10.21 6.66 -3.85
N SER A 245 -9.54 6.10 -4.86
CA SER A 245 -9.87 4.77 -5.37
C SER A 245 -9.65 3.67 -4.33
N ALA A 246 -8.56 3.75 -3.55
CA ALA A 246 -8.29 2.82 -2.46
C ALA A 246 -9.26 3.04 -1.28
N ALA A 247 -9.54 4.29 -0.93
CA ALA A 247 -10.48 4.64 0.14
C ALA A 247 -11.89 4.15 -0.16
N LEU A 248 -12.37 4.33 -1.40
CA LEU A 248 -13.66 3.78 -1.81
C LEU A 248 -13.68 2.26 -1.74
N ALA A 249 -12.61 1.59 -2.22
CA ALA A 249 -12.54 0.14 -2.15
C ALA A 249 -12.61 -0.35 -0.69
N ILE A 250 -11.87 0.29 0.22
CA ILE A 250 -11.92 -0.02 1.66
C ILE A 250 -13.34 0.20 2.20
N GLN A 251 -13.94 1.36 1.90
CA GLN A 251 -15.28 1.71 2.35
C GLN A 251 -16.33 0.68 1.90
N GLU A 252 -16.36 0.34 0.61
CA GLU A 252 -17.34 -0.62 0.08
C GLU A 252 -17.14 -2.03 0.65
N LEU A 253 -15.89 -2.45 0.85
CA LEU A 253 -15.60 -3.74 1.50
C LEU A 253 -16.05 -3.78 2.97
N LEU A 254 -15.89 -2.67 3.70
CA LEU A 254 -16.37 -2.54 5.08
C LEU A 254 -17.90 -2.56 5.16
N LYS A 255 -18.60 -1.97 4.18
CA LYS A 255 -20.06 -2.08 4.06
C LYS A 255 -20.51 -3.52 3.80
N ILE A 256 -19.84 -4.22 2.88
CA ILE A 256 -20.13 -5.64 2.59
C ILE A 256 -19.91 -6.53 3.83
N ALA A 257 -18.96 -6.17 4.69
CA ALA A 257 -18.69 -6.84 5.94
C ALA A 257 -19.68 -6.50 7.08
N GLY A 258 -20.49 -5.44 6.94
CA GLY A 258 -21.36 -4.94 8.00
C GLY A 258 -20.62 -4.16 9.08
N CYS A 259 -19.45 -3.60 8.78
CA CYS A 259 -18.64 -2.81 9.73
C CYS A 259 -19.11 -1.35 9.85
N GLU A 260 -20.35 -1.02 9.50
CA GLU A 260 -20.82 0.36 9.56
C GLU A 260 -20.76 0.88 11.01
N ALA A 261 -20.21 2.09 11.18
CA ALA A 261 -20.33 2.78 12.45
C ALA A 261 -21.83 3.06 12.68
N SER A 262 -22.40 2.48 13.73
CA SER A 262 -23.76 2.79 14.19
C SER A 262 -23.84 4.30 14.53
N LEU A 263 -24.18 5.12 13.55
CA LEU A 263 -24.39 6.55 13.71
C LEU A 263 -25.84 6.88 14.14
N ASP A 264 -26.58 5.91 14.70
CA ASP A 264 -27.96 6.15 15.17
C ASP A 264 -28.20 5.94 16.68
N ASP A 265 -27.26 5.39 17.47
CA ASP A 265 -27.55 5.11 18.90
C ASP A 265 -27.15 6.21 19.89
N ASN A 266 -26.40 7.24 19.48
CA ASN A 266 -25.86 8.25 20.41
C ASN A 266 -26.52 9.63 20.34
N VAL A 267 -27.57 9.82 19.52
CA VAL A 267 -28.36 11.08 19.49
C VAL A 267 -29.71 10.92 20.23
N ALA A 268 -30.21 9.70 20.41
CA ALA A 268 -31.47 9.44 21.12
C ALA A 268 -31.31 9.33 22.65
N ALA A 269 -30.13 9.00 23.16
CA ALA A 269 -29.88 8.79 24.60
C ALA A 269 -29.76 10.10 25.41
N SER A 270 -29.62 11.27 24.75
CA SER A 270 -29.38 12.55 25.44
C SER A 270 -30.62 13.45 25.57
N THR A 271 -31.79 13.01 25.11
CA THR A 271 -33.03 13.85 25.13
C THR A 271 -34.20 13.21 25.89
N SER A 272 -33.99 12.13 26.65
CA SER A 272 -35.03 11.52 27.50
C SER A 272 -34.77 11.70 28.99
N GLN A 273 -34.42 12.93 29.38
CA GLN A 273 -34.36 13.28 30.80
C GLN A 273 -34.93 14.66 31.09
N MET A 274 -36.09 15.00 30.53
CA MET A 274 -37.05 15.93 31.15
C MET A 274 -38.40 15.80 30.43
N LEU A 275 -39.36 15.13 31.10
CA LEU A 275 -40.81 15.35 31.11
C LEU A 275 -41.51 14.05 31.52
N LYS A 276 -41.53 13.79 32.83
CA LYS A 276 -42.57 12.96 33.43
C LYS A 276 -43.87 13.77 33.41
N ASP A 277 -44.91 13.19 32.81
CA ASP A 277 -46.31 13.19 33.26
C ASP A 277 -47.32 13.27 32.11
N ARG A 278 -47.84 12.11 31.68
CA ARG A 278 -49.29 11.85 31.62
C ARG A 278 -49.59 10.41 31.17
N LYS A 279 -50.27 9.66 32.03
CA LYS A 279 -50.99 8.41 31.70
C LYS A 279 -52.22 8.73 30.85
N TYR A 280 -52.52 7.93 29.81
CA TYR A 280 -53.63 6.97 29.73
C TYR A 280 -53.96 6.55 28.26
N LEU A 281 -54.22 5.24 28.10
CA LEU A 281 -55.07 4.52 27.11
C LEU A 281 -54.49 4.03 25.75
N LYS A 282 -54.29 2.70 25.70
CA LYS A 282 -54.66 1.69 24.66
C LYS A 282 -54.68 2.11 23.17
N ALA A 283 -53.99 1.35 22.31
CA ALA A 283 -54.52 0.15 21.63
C ALA A 283 -53.57 -0.37 20.53
N SER A 284 -53.62 -1.67 20.31
CA SER A 284 -52.86 -2.53 19.40
C SER A 284 -52.83 -2.10 17.92
N SER A 285 -51.72 -2.38 17.23
CA SER A 285 -51.75 -3.28 16.06
C SER A 285 -50.37 -3.79 15.65
N SER A 286 -50.38 -5.07 15.33
CA SER A 286 -49.32 -5.98 14.92
C SER A 286 -48.67 -5.65 13.57
N GLY A 287 -47.36 -5.86 13.49
CA GLY A 287 -46.62 -5.93 12.24
C GLY A 287 -45.25 -6.57 12.47
N ALA A 288 -45.23 -7.86 12.80
CA ALA A 288 -44.00 -8.63 12.99
C ALA A 288 -43.25 -8.81 11.66
N LYS A 289 -42.12 -8.13 11.51
CA LYS A 289 -41.03 -8.53 10.61
C LYS A 289 -39.71 -8.50 11.41
N SER A 290 -39.18 -9.70 11.60
CA SER A 290 -37.86 -10.11 12.13
C SER A 290 -36.90 -9.00 12.58
N ALA A 291 -36.78 -8.82 13.89
CA ALA A 291 -35.72 -8.05 14.55
C ALA A 291 -34.40 -8.86 14.71
N ASP A 292 -34.31 -10.07 14.15
CA ASP A 292 -33.20 -11.00 14.37
C ASP A 292 -31.98 -10.72 13.46
N ASP A 293 -32.20 -10.18 12.26
CA ASP A 293 -31.18 -10.03 11.21
C ASP A 293 -30.20 -8.85 11.45
N CYS A 294 -30.64 -7.81 12.17
CA CYS A 294 -29.78 -6.65 12.48
C CYS A 294 -28.77 -6.93 13.61
N SER A 295 -29.07 -7.85 14.53
CA SER A 295 -28.16 -8.16 15.65
C SER A 295 -26.95 -8.99 15.21
N GLU A 296 -27.17 -9.89 14.24
CA GLU A 296 -26.15 -10.79 13.70
C GLU A 296 -25.15 -10.05 12.80
N MET A 297 -25.64 -9.07 12.02
CA MET A 297 -24.80 -8.19 11.18
C MET A 297 -23.85 -7.31 11.99
N ASN A 298 -24.31 -6.71 13.10
CA ASN A 298 -23.44 -5.93 13.99
C ASN A 298 -22.35 -6.82 14.64
N GLY A 299 -22.68 -8.07 14.95
CA GLY A 299 -21.70 -9.05 15.43
C GLY A 299 -20.66 -9.43 14.37
N ARG A 300 -21.06 -9.57 13.10
CA ARG A 300 -20.15 -9.90 11.98
C ARG A 300 -19.14 -8.78 11.72
N GLY A 301 -19.61 -7.54 11.65
CA GLY A 301 -18.75 -6.37 11.44
C GLY A 301 -17.72 -6.21 12.56
N GLN A 302 -18.14 -6.38 13.82
CA GLN A 302 -17.24 -6.29 14.97
C GLN A 302 -16.16 -7.39 14.94
N ARG A 303 -16.54 -8.65 14.69
CA ARG A 303 -15.59 -9.77 14.57
C ARG A 303 -14.55 -9.54 13.49
N LEU A 304 -14.95 -8.94 12.36
CA LEU A 304 -14.03 -8.61 11.28
C LEU A 304 -13.08 -7.47 11.68
N CYS A 305 -13.63 -6.41 12.28
CA CYS A 305 -12.85 -5.28 12.77
C CYS A 305 -11.79 -5.70 13.78
N ASP A 306 -12.09 -6.64 14.66
CA ASP A 306 -11.16 -7.15 15.68
C ASP A 306 -9.95 -7.87 15.07
N ARG A 307 -10.05 -8.39 13.85
CA ARG A 307 -8.95 -9.04 13.12
C ARG A 307 -7.91 -8.04 12.59
N PHE A 308 -8.26 -6.76 12.46
CA PHE A 308 -7.33 -5.76 11.96
C PHE A 308 -6.34 -5.33 13.06
N SER A 309 -5.07 -5.14 12.67
CA SER A 309 -4.09 -4.53 13.56
C SER A 309 -4.48 -3.08 13.89
N ASN A 310 -4.00 -2.56 15.04
CA ASN A 310 -4.25 -1.17 15.45
C ASN A 310 -3.83 -0.18 14.35
N TYR A 311 -2.70 -0.45 13.72
CA TYR A 311 -2.21 0.30 12.56
C TYR A 311 -3.22 0.38 11.41
N VAL A 312 -3.84 -0.74 11.02
CA VAL A 312 -4.83 -0.73 9.94
C VAL A 312 -6.13 -0.06 10.39
N LYS A 313 -6.53 -0.24 11.66
CA LYS A 313 -7.71 0.43 12.24
C LYS A 313 -7.60 1.96 12.15
N GLU A 314 -6.44 2.52 12.45
CA GLU A 314 -6.17 3.96 12.30
C GLU A 314 -6.28 4.43 10.85
N ILE A 315 -5.78 3.61 9.89
CA ILE A 315 -5.82 3.94 8.46
C ILE A 315 -7.25 3.90 7.91
N ILE A 316 -8.06 2.92 8.32
CA ILE A 316 -9.43 2.74 7.80
C ILE A 316 -10.47 3.58 8.53
N ALA A 317 -10.18 4.11 9.72
CA ALA A 317 -11.11 4.91 10.50
C ALA A 317 -11.80 6.04 9.70
N PRO A 318 -11.11 6.81 8.83
CA PRO A 318 -11.76 7.82 8.01
C PRO A 318 -12.72 7.23 6.96
N CYS A 319 -12.50 5.99 6.53
CA CYS A 319 -13.30 5.32 5.51
C CYS A 319 -14.63 4.75 6.07
N LEU A 320 -14.76 4.63 7.39
CA LEU A 320 -15.99 4.17 8.04
C LEU A 320 -17.10 5.22 8.02
N THR A 321 -16.74 6.51 8.03
CA THR A 321 -17.68 7.64 8.12
C THR A 321 -17.74 8.49 6.85
N SER A 322 -16.72 8.43 6.01
CA SER A 322 -16.65 9.20 4.76
C SER A 322 -17.61 8.68 3.69
N ARG A 323 -17.98 9.53 2.72
CA ARG A 323 -18.82 9.19 1.56
C ARG A 323 -18.03 9.32 0.27
N PHE A 324 -17.04 8.46 0.08
CA PHE A 324 -16.30 8.46 -1.19
C PHE A 324 -17.24 8.02 -2.32
N GLN A 325 -17.11 8.66 -3.48
CA GLN A 325 -17.80 8.27 -4.71
C GLN A 325 -16.79 8.37 -5.85
N LEU A 326 -16.66 7.31 -6.63
CA LEU A 326 -15.94 7.39 -7.90
C LEU A 326 -16.90 7.97 -8.95
N PRO A 327 -16.44 8.91 -9.81
CA PRO A 327 -17.20 9.31 -10.98
C PRO A 327 -17.61 8.07 -11.76
N ASN A 328 -18.92 7.88 -11.93
CA ASN A 328 -19.46 6.76 -12.69
C ASN A 328 -19.17 6.99 -14.17
N VAL A 329 -17.98 6.61 -14.62
CA VAL A 329 -17.69 6.56 -16.05
C VAL A 329 -18.51 5.40 -16.60
N ALA A 330 -19.51 5.70 -17.43
CA ALA A 330 -20.22 4.70 -18.22
C ALA A 330 -19.20 3.99 -19.11
N GLU A 331 -18.66 2.87 -18.62
CA GLU A 331 -17.58 2.17 -19.29
C GLU A 331 -18.16 1.18 -20.30
N PHE A 332 -18.10 1.54 -21.57
CA PHE A 332 -18.45 0.64 -22.66
C PHE A 332 -17.62 -0.64 -22.56
N ALA A 333 -18.29 -1.79 -22.57
CA ALA A 333 -17.66 -3.08 -22.80
C ALA A 333 -17.05 -3.03 -24.20
N SER A 334 -15.72 -2.85 -24.28
CA SER A 334 -15.05 -2.87 -25.58
C SER A 334 -15.17 -4.27 -26.17
N ALA A 335 -15.93 -4.40 -27.27
CA ALA A 335 -16.18 -5.66 -27.98
C ALA A 335 -14.97 -6.18 -28.78
N GLY A 336 -13.74 -5.96 -28.28
CA GLY A 336 -12.49 -6.34 -28.94
C GLY A 336 -11.67 -7.38 -28.15
N PRO A 337 -10.58 -7.90 -28.75
CA PRO A 337 -9.67 -8.81 -28.07
C PRO A 337 -9.03 -8.11 -26.85
N ILE A 338 -8.92 -8.87 -25.76
CA ILE A 338 -8.36 -8.39 -24.48
C ILE A 338 -6.88 -8.03 -24.64
N TYR A 339 -6.15 -8.77 -25.47
CA TYR A 339 -4.74 -8.58 -25.74
C TYR A 339 -4.51 -7.96 -27.13
N ARG A 340 -3.53 -7.05 -27.22
CA ARG A 340 -2.97 -6.54 -28.48
C ARG A 340 -1.43 -6.53 -28.34
N PRO A 341 -0.66 -6.88 -29.38
CA PRO A 341 0.81 -6.96 -29.28
C PRO A 341 1.50 -5.70 -28.74
N SER A 342 0.97 -4.51 -29.05
CA SER A 342 1.50 -3.22 -28.57
C SER A 342 1.13 -2.87 -27.13
N MET A 343 0.39 -3.74 -26.44
CA MET A 343 -0.13 -3.48 -25.11
C MET A 343 0.88 -3.87 -24.03
N SER A 344 1.17 -2.96 -23.10
CA SER A 344 1.97 -3.28 -21.91
C SER A 344 1.26 -4.33 -21.03
N PHE A 345 2.01 -5.21 -20.38
CA PHE A 345 1.51 -6.23 -19.44
C PHE A 345 0.48 -5.67 -18.44
N ARG A 346 0.78 -4.57 -17.75
CA ARG A 346 -0.15 -3.89 -16.83
C ARG A 346 -1.49 -3.49 -17.48
N ARG A 347 -1.45 -2.98 -18.70
CA ARG A 347 -2.67 -2.55 -19.44
C ARG A 347 -3.49 -3.77 -19.83
N TRP A 348 -2.84 -4.87 -20.21
CA TRP A 348 -3.49 -6.14 -20.48
C TRP A 348 -4.16 -6.73 -19.24
N ILE A 349 -3.44 -6.80 -18.11
CA ILE A 349 -3.97 -7.28 -16.82
C ILE A 349 -5.16 -6.43 -16.38
N PHE A 350 -5.08 -5.10 -16.46
CA PHE A 350 -6.19 -4.21 -16.14
C PHE A 350 -7.44 -4.50 -16.99
N PHE A 351 -7.30 -4.60 -18.32
CA PHE A 351 -8.46 -4.89 -19.18
C PHE A 351 -9.03 -6.28 -18.94
N TRP A 352 -8.17 -7.26 -18.66
CA TRP A 352 -8.61 -8.61 -18.36
C TRP A 352 -9.42 -8.64 -17.06
N ILE A 353 -8.87 -8.08 -15.97
CA ILE A 353 -9.58 -7.99 -14.69
C ILE A 353 -10.88 -7.20 -14.83
N LYS A 354 -10.85 -6.04 -15.50
CA LYS A 354 -12.05 -5.23 -15.74
C LYS A 354 -13.15 -6.06 -16.42
N LYS A 355 -12.79 -6.87 -17.41
CA LYS A 355 -13.74 -7.75 -18.10
C LYS A 355 -14.25 -8.85 -17.17
N LEU A 356 -13.37 -9.49 -16.40
CA LEU A 356 -13.74 -10.53 -15.43
C LEU A 356 -14.67 -10.02 -14.33
N ILE A 357 -14.49 -8.77 -13.86
CA ILE A 357 -15.36 -8.14 -12.85
C ILE A 357 -16.79 -8.00 -13.37
N VAL A 358 -16.99 -7.63 -14.64
CA VAL A 358 -18.33 -7.48 -15.24
C VAL A 358 -19.08 -8.81 -15.28
N TYR A 359 -18.37 -9.92 -15.48
CA TYR A 359 -18.95 -11.27 -15.52
C TYR A 359 -18.93 -11.98 -14.16
N ALA A 360 -18.44 -11.33 -13.11
CA ALA A 360 -18.40 -11.94 -11.80
C ALA A 360 -19.82 -12.10 -11.24
N THR A 361 -20.10 -13.25 -10.64
CA THR A 361 -21.43 -13.57 -10.09
C THR A 361 -21.35 -13.91 -8.59
N ARG A 362 -22.54 -13.92 -7.94
CA ARG A 362 -22.77 -14.25 -6.52
C ARG A 362 -22.17 -13.23 -5.52
N SER A 363 -21.97 -13.66 -4.27
CA SER A 363 -21.50 -12.84 -3.14
C SER A 363 -20.17 -12.13 -3.41
N ARG A 364 -19.26 -12.74 -4.20
CA ARG A 364 -17.94 -12.16 -4.51
C ARG A 364 -17.97 -11.05 -5.56
N ALA A 365 -19.05 -10.94 -6.35
CA ALA A 365 -19.16 -9.89 -7.36
C ALA A 365 -19.09 -8.50 -6.73
N SER A 366 -19.71 -8.30 -5.55
CA SER A 366 -19.65 -7.03 -4.81
C SER A 366 -18.23 -6.71 -4.34
N ILE A 367 -17.49 -7.70 -3.83
CA ILE A 367 -16.08 -7.57 -3.40
C ILE A 367 -15.20 -7.14 -4.58
N PHE A 368 -15.33 -7.83 -5.72
CA PHE A 368 -14.54 -7.48 -6.90
C PHE A 368 -14.91 -6.11 -7.48
N ASN A 369 -16.19 -5.78 -7.47
CA ASN A 369 -16.69 -4.49 -7.94
C ASN A 369 -16.22 -3.33 -7.05
N ALA A 370 -16.09 -3.53 -5.74
CA ALA A 370 -15.50 -2.57 -4.81
C ALA A 370 -14.05 -2.22 -5.19
N CYS A 371 -13.28 -3.21 -5.65
CA CYS A 371 -11.88 -3.01 -6.05
C CYS A 371 -11.69 -2.50 -7.48
N ARG A 372 -12.75 -2.23 -8.27
CA ARG A 372 -12.63 -1.90 -9.70
C ARG A 372 -11.74 -0.67 -9.97
N GLY A 373 -11.82 0.35 -9.12
CA GLY A 373 -11.07 1.59 -9.28
C GLY A 373 -9.57 1.40 -9.02
N ILE A 374 -9.23 0.74 -7.92
CA ILE A 374 -7.84 0.59 -7.47
C ILE A 374 -7.01 -0.35 -8.36
N VAL A 375 -7.62 -1.36 -8.98
CA VAL A 375 -6.92 -2.32 -9.88
C VAL A 375 -6.20 -1.61 -11.03
N ARG A 376 -6.73 -0.49 -11.53
CA ARG A 376 -6.07 0.30 -12.59
C ARG A 376 -4.74 0.89 -12.13
N HIS A 377 -4.62 1.16 -10.83
CA HIS A 377 -3.57 1.96 -10.23
C HIS A 377 -2.55 1.12 -9.46
N ASP A 378 -2.97 0.05 -8.80
CA ASP A 378 -2.10 -0.80 -8.00
C ASP A 378 -2.01 -2.23 -8.57
N MET A 379 -0.85 -2.54 -9.17
CA MET A 379 -0.62 -3.81 -9.85
C MET A 379 -0.57 -4.99 -8.87
N GLN A 380 -0.09 -4.78 -7.65
CA GLN A 380 0.01 -5.83 -6.65
C GLN A 380 -1.39 -6.29 -6.19
N THR A 381 -2.35 -5.38 -6.05
CA THR A 381 -3.77 -5.71 -5.81
C THR A 381 -4.39 -6.40 -7.01
N ALA A 382 -4.09 -5.91 -8.23
CA ALA A 382 -4.56 -6.53 -9.47
C ALA A 382 -4.11 -8.00 -9.59
N MET A 383 -2.82 -8.27 -9.39
CA MET A 383 -2.25 -9.62 -9.45
C MET A 383 -2.76 -10.52 -8.33
N TYR A 384 -3.05 -9.98 -7.15
CA TYR A 384 -3.66 -10.73 -6.05
C TYR A 384 -5.12 -11.10 -6.34
N LEU A 385 -5.91 -10.21 -6.94
CA LEU A 385 -7.31 -10.46 -7.27
C LEU A 385 -7.50 -11.41 -8.46
N LEU A 386 -6.57 -11.41 -9.40
CA LEU A 386 -6.70 -12.14 -10.66
C LEU A 386 -7.02 -13.64 -10.47
N PRO A 387 -6.34 -14.43 -9.61
CA PRO A 387 -6.68 -15.82 -9.39
C PRO A 387 -8.11 -16.04 -8.87
N TYR A 388 -8.61 -15.15 -7.99
CA TYR A 388 -9.98 -15.23 -7.46
C TYR A 388 -11.03 -14.92 -8.53
N LEU A 389 -10.76 -13.95 -9.38
CA LEU A 389 -11.63 -13.59 -10.51
C LEU A 389 -11.69 -14.69 -11.55
N VAL A 390 -10.53 -15.27 -11.91
CA VAL A 390 -10.46 -16.41 -12.83
C VAL A 390 -11.22 -17.61 -12.25
N LEU A 391 -11.03 -17.92 -10.95
CA LEU A 391 -11.77 -19.01 -10.32
C LEU A 391 -13.29 -18.75 -10.33
N ASN A 392 -13.73 -17.52 -10.02
CA ASN A 392 -15.15 -17.18 -10.05
C ASN A 392 -15.74 -17.35 -11.45
N ALA A 393 -15.03 -16.89 -12.50
CA ALA A 393 -15.45 -17.02 -13.88
C ALA A 393 -15.49 -18.48 -14.37
N VAL A 394 -14.56 -19.33 -13.92
CA VAL A 394 -14.54 -20.76 -14.26
C VAL A 394 -15.66 -21.52 -13.55
N CYS A 395 -15.90 -21.25 -12.27
CA CYS A 395 -16.89 -21.99 -11.49
C CYS A 395 -18.34 -21.53 -11.75
N HIS A 396 -18.56 -20.29 -12.18
CA HIS A 396 -19.89 -19.69 -12.25
C HIS A 396 -20.16 -18.92 -13.55
N GLY A 397 -19.28 -19.03 -14.54
CA GLY A 397 -19.49 -18.43 -15.86
C GLY A 397 -20.56 -19.18 -16.65
N THR A 398 -21.34 -18.46 -17.45
CA THR A 398 -22.27 -19.07 -18.41
C THR A 398 -21.50 -19.72 -19.57
N ASP A 399 -22.02 -20.84 -20.08
CA ASP A 399 -21.27 -21.93 -20.74
C ASP A 399 -20.49 -21.61 -22.04
N GLU A 400 -20.69 -20.47 -22.71
CA GLU A 400 -19.99 -20.17 -23.98
C GLU A 400 -19.06 -18.96 -23.93
N LEU A 401 -19.40 -17.92 -23.15
CA LEU A 401 -18.59 -16.69 -23.08
C LEU A 401 -17.45 -16.77 -22.05
N SER A 402 -17.59 -17.64 -21.05
CA SER A 402 -16.61 -17.79 -19.96
C SER A 402 -15.35 -18.54 -20.40
N VAL A 403 -15.51 -19.62 -21.16
CA VAL A 403 -14.39 -20.46 -21.60
C VAL A 403 -13.50 -19.72 -22.59
N ASP A 404 -14.03 -19.05 -23.60
CA ASP A 404 -13.20 -18.33 -24.56
C ASP A 404 -12.53 -17.10 -23.95
N GLN A 405 -13.18 -16.36 -23.05
CA GLN A 405 -12.57 -15.18 -22.42
C GLN A 405 -11.54 -15.51 -21.34
N VAL A 406 -11.71 -16.63 -20.63
CA VAL A 406 -10.75 -17.11 -19.64
C VAL A 406 -9.64 -17.90 -20.33
N CYS A 407 -9.95 -18.83 -21.23
CA CYS A 407 -8.97 -19.72 -21.85
C CYS A 407 -8.19 -19.09 -23.01
N TYR A 408 -8.71 -18.10 -23.76
CA TYR A 408 -7.95 -17.47 -24.85
C TYR A 408 -6.65 -16.81 -24.34
N PRO A 409 -6.66 -16.02 -23.24
CA PRO A 409 -5.44 -15.54 -22.59
C PRO A 409 -4.45 -16.65 -22.18
N PHE A 410 -4.94 -17.77 -21.61
CA PHE A 410 -4.09 -18.91 -21.23
C PHE A 410 -3.56 -19.68 -22.45
N LYS A 411 -4.34 -19.79 -23.53
CA LYS A 411 -3.90 -20.36 -24.82
C LYS A 411 -2.80 -19.49 -25.43
N CYS A 412 -2.92 -18.16 -25.39
CA CYS A 412 -1.85 -17.24 -25.82
C CYS A 412 -0.56 -17.43 -24.98
N LEU A 413 -0.67 -17.56 -23.66
CA LEU A 413 0.49 -17.84 -22.80
C LEU A 413 1.13 -19.20 -23.10
N ARG A 414 0.33 -20.25 -23.35
CA ARG A 414 0.82 -21.58 -23.73
C ARG A 414 1.58 -21.54 -25.06
N ILE A 415 1.11 -20.75 -26.02
CA ILE A 415 1.80 -20.55 -27.31
C ILE A 415 3.15 -19.85 -27.10
N GLN A 416 3.21 -18.80 -26.26
CA GLN A 416 4.47 -18.09 -25.99
C GLN A 416 5.47 -18.92 -25.18
N ILE A 417 5.03 -19.69 -24.18
CA ILE A 417 5.93 -20.57 -23.41
C ILE A 417 6.50 -21.68 -24.32
N CYS A 418 5.69 -22.27 -25.20
CA CYS A 418 6.16 -23.27 -26.17
C CYS A 418 7.16 -22.71 -27.20
N GLN A 419 7.23 -21.38 -27.40
CA GLN A 419 8.23 -20.75 -28.27
C GLN A 419 9.57 -20.48 -27.56
N PHE A 420 9.60 -20.47 -26.23
CA PHE A 420 10.81 -20.20 -25.43
C PHE A 420 11.43 -21.45 -24.78
N VAL A 421 10.81 -22.63 -24.92
CA VAL A 421 11.45 -23.90 -24.57
C VAL A 421 12.28 -24.36 -25.78
N PRO A 422 13.62 -24.49 -25.67
CA PRO A 422 14.41 -25.08 -26.73
C PRO A 422 13.90 -26.50 -26.97
N ARG A 423 13.52 -26.83 -28.20
CA ARG A 423 13.27 -28.23 -28.58
C ARG A 423 14.59 -28.97 -28.41
N THR A 424 14.73 -29.74 -27.33
CA THR A 424 15.77 -30.75 -27.25
C THR A 424 15.47 -31.77 -28.34
N SER A 425 16.30 -31.80 -29.37
CA SER A 425 16.28 -32.87 -30.36
C SER A 425 16.53 -34.19 -29.65
N PRO A 426 15.71 -35.24 -29.83
CA PRO A 426 16.07 -36.56 -29.36
C PRO A 426 17.34 -36.99 -30.11
N GLY A 427 18.40 -37.30 -29.35
CA GLY A 427 19.63 -37.85 -29.92
C GLY A 427 19.36 -39.17 -30.63
N PRO A 428 20.14 -39.50 -31.68
CA PRO A 428 19.98 -40.75 -32.41
C PRO A 428 20.27 -41.92 -31.47
N THR A 429 19.41 -42.93 -31.55
CA THR A 429 19.47 -44.17 -30.78
C THR A 429 20.51 -45.12 -31.34
#